data_AF-A0A9Q3HXL0-F1
#
_entry.id   AF-A0A9Q3HXL0-F1
#
_cell.length_a   1.000
_cell.length_b   1.000
_cell.length_c   1.000
_cell.angle_alpha   90.00
_cell.angle_beta   90.00
_cell.angle_gamma   90.00
#
_symmetry.space_group_name_H-M   'P 1'
#
loop_
_entity.id
_entity.type
_entity.pdbx_description
1 polymer ?
#
loop_
_entity_poly.entity_id
_entity_poly.type
_entity_poly.pdbx_seq_one_letter_code
_entity_poly.pdbx_strand_id
1 'polypeptide(L)'
;MLGAKLAFSTAYHPQIDDLGERMIQTMEVIIRRFYAYGMEYKYHEGYTHDWVTLVPAVQLAYNTSQNFITGKSPSLVEKGWNPLLPVDHPKKNLLTIHPTAKEFCDMWKKAWDTAEAKEYNKQRWDKSHMEPDFKEGN
;
A
#
# COMPACT_ATOMS: atom_id res chain seq x y z
N MET A 1 30.83 15.56 -12.41
CA MET A 1 30.22 14.24 -12.18
C MET A 1 30.15 13.99 -10.69
N LEU A 2 29.01 13.58 -10.15
CA LEU A 2 28.69 13.52 -8.70
C LEU A 2 29.46 12.44 -7.89
N GLY A 3 30.69 12.06 -8.27
CA GLY A 3 31.52 11.10 -7.52
C GLY A 3 30.90 9.72 -7.28
N ALA A 4 29.75 9.42 -7.88
CA ALA A 4 28.99 8.21 -7.62
C ALA A 4 29.67 7.01 -8.30
N LYS A 5 29.91 5.96 -7.51
CA LYS A 5 30.45 4.68 -8.00
C LYS A 5 29.28 3.82 -8.47
N LEU A 6 29.27 3.50 -9.76
CA LEU A 6 28.31 2.55 -10.33
C LEU A 6 28.62 1.14 -9.80
N ALA A 7 27.63 0.52 -9.15
CA ALA A 7 27.66 -0.87 -8.75
C ALA A 7 26.73 -1.66 -9.67
N PHE A 8 27.29 -2.36 -10.65
CA PHE A 8 26.52 -3.25 -11.51
C PHE A 8 26.35 -4.60 -10.82
N SER A 9 25.12 -5.12 -10.75
CA SER A 9 24.90 -6.52 -10.44
C SER A 9 25.41 -7.39 -11.59
N THR A 10 25.83 -8.61 -11.27
CA THR A 10 26.06 -9.62 -12.31
C THR A 10 24.72 -10.02 -12.92
N ALA A 11 24.71 -10.35 -14.21
CA ALA A 11 23.47 -10.83 -14.86
C ALA A 11 22.92 -12.04 -14.08
N TYR A 12 21.61 -12.05 -13.82
CA TYR A 12 20.93 -13.10 -13.04
C TYR A 12 21.44 -13.27 -11.61
N HIS A 13 21.62 -12.17 -10.88
CA HIS A 13 21.95 -12.20 -9.45
C HIS A 13 20.82 -11.64 -8.59
N PRO A 14 19.84 -12.49 -8.19
CA PRO A 14 18.65 -12.07 -7.45
C PRO A 14 19.01 -11.31 -6.17
N GLN A 15 20.03 -11.77 -5.44
CA GLN A 15 20.35 -11.28 -4.09
C GLN A 15 20.63 -9.77 -3.98
N ILE A 16 21.10 -9.13 -5.06
CA ILE A 16 21.37 -7.69 -5.07
C ILE A 16 20.10 -6.89 -5.44
N ASP A 17 19.22 -7.43 -6.27
CA ASP A 17 18.01 -6.75 -6.77
C ASP A 17 16.74 -7.09 -5.97
N ASP A 18 16.77 -8.17 -5.17
CA ASP A 18 15.62 -8.71 -4.42
C ASP A 18 14.91 -7.69 -3.51
N LEU A 19 15.63 -6.67 -3.05
CA LEU A 19 15.04 -5.60 -2.23
C LEU A 19 14.21 -4.63 -3.10
N GLY A 20 14.76 -4.22 -4.24
CA GLY A 20 14.08 -3.37 -5.20
C GLY A 20 12.87 -4.07 -5.81
N GLU A 21 13.03 -5.33 -6.20
CA GLU A 21 11.95 -6.15 -6.74
C GLU A 21 10.79 -6.30 -5.77
N ARG A 22 11.05 -6.61 -4.49
CA ARG A 22 9.98 -6.72 -3.46
C ARG A 22 9.27 -5.39 -3.22
N MET A 23 10.00 -4.27 -3.27
CA MET A 23 9.40 -2.95 -3.19
C MET A 23 8.47 -2.70 -4.38
N ILE A 24 8.93 -2.98 -5.61
CA ILE A 24 8.14 -2.81 -6.83
C ILE A 24 6.88 -3.68 -6.78
N GLN A 25 7.00 -4.95 -6.42
CA GLN A 25 5.85 -5.85 -6.27
C GLN A 25 4.82 -5.31 -5.26
N THR A 26 5.29 -4.74 -4.15
CA THR A 26 4.39 -4.15 -3.15
C THR A 26 3.64 -2.94 -3.73
N MET A 27 4.33 -2.05 -4.45
CA MET A 27 3.71 -0.90 -5.11
C MET A 27 2.71 -1.33 -6.19
N GLU A 28 3.03 -2.35 -7.00
CA GLU A 28 2.12 -2.90 -8.00
C GLU A 28 0.82 -3.43 -7.38
N VAL A 29 0.91 -4.14 -6.25
CA VAL A 29 -0.29 -4.65 -5.55
C VAL A 29 -1.17 -3.51 -5.07
N ILE A 30 -0.57 -2.42 -4.55
CA ILE A 30 -1.32 -1.24 -4.11
C ILE A 30 -2.03 -0.59 -5.31
N ILE A 31 -1.30 -0.32 -6.40
CA ILE A 31 -1.86 0.27 -7.63
C ILE A 31 -2.99 -0.60 -8.18
N ARG A 32 -2.80 -1.92 -8.25
CA ARG A 32 -3.81 -2.85 -8.77
C ARG A 32 -5.09 -2.83 -7.94
N ARG A 33 -4.99 -2.71 -6.61
CA ARG A 33 -6.17 -2.55 -5.75
C ARG A 33 -6.89 -1.25 -6.05
N PHE A 34 -6.18 -0.12 -6.09
CA PHE A 34 -6.79 1.17 -6.42
C PHE A 34 -7.42 1.20 -7.82
N TYR A 35 -6.78 0.59 -8.81
CA TYR A 35 -7.31 0.46 -10.16
C TYR A 35 -8.58 -0.42 -10.20
N ALA A 36 -8.57 -1.56 -9.49
CA ALA A 36 -9.74 -2.44 -9.42
C ALA A 36 -10.97 -1.75 -8.82
N TYR A 37 -10.79 -0.92 -7.79
CA TYR A 37 -11.88 -0.10 -7.25
C TYR A 37 -12.24 1.06 -8.19
N GLY A 38 -11.25 1.71 -8.83
CA GLY A 38 -11.47 2.82 -9.77
C GLY A 38 -12.33 2.47 -11.00
N MET A 39 -12.33 1.20 -11.43
CA MET A 39 -13.21 0.73 -12.51
C MET A 39 -14.70 0.75 -12.14
N GLU A 40 -15.05 0.66 -10.85
CA GLU A 40 -16.42 0.78 -10.35
C GLU A 40 -16.85 2.26 -10.20
N TYR A 41 -15.89 3.16 -9.95
CA TYR A 41 -16.09 4.62 -9.84
C TYR A 41 -15.69 5.33 -11.14
N LYS A 42 -16.44 5.08 -12.22
CA LYS A 42 -16.32 5.86 -13.47
C LYS A 42 -16.95 7.23 -13.28
N TYR A 43 -16.14 8.29 -13.28
CA TYR A 43 -16.66 9.62 -13.60
C TYR A 43 -17.03 9.71 -15.07
N HIS A 44 -18.01 10.58 -15.36
CA HIS A 44 -18.35 11.03 -16.72
C HIS A 44 -17.20 11.80 -17.40
N GLU A 45 -16.15 12.17 -16.67
CA GLU A 45 -14.96 12.86 -17.16
C GLU A 45 -13.71 12.01 -16.87
N GLY A 46 -13.44 11.01 -17.70
CA GLY A 46 -12.12 10.49 -18.13
C GLY A 46 -10.96 10.15 -17.16
N TYR A 47 -10.94 10.55 -15.89
CA TYR A 47 -9.72 10.60 -15.08
C TYR A 47 -9.36 9.29 -14.34
N THR A 48 -10.20 8.26 -14.34
CA THR A 48 -10.04 7.14 -13.38
C THR A 48 -9.14 5.97 -13.80
N HIS A 49 -8.15 6.15 -14.69
CA HIS A 49 -7.32 5.02 -15.14
C HIS A 49 -5.82 5.31 -15.34
N ASP A 50 -5.34 6.52 -15.03
CA ASP A 50 -3.90 6.78 -15.18
C ASP A 50 -3.14 6.40 -13.90
N TRP A 51 -2.51 5.22 -13.94
CA TRP A 51 -1.66 4.73 -12.86
C TRP A 51 -0.53 5.71 -12.53
N VAL A 52 -0.07 6.53 -13.48
CA VAL A 52 0.99 7.54 -13.27
C VAL A 52 0.55 8.58 -12.25
N THR A 53 -0.71 9.01 -12.30
CA THR A 53 -1.27 9.96 -11.31
C THR A 53 -1.35 9.38 -9.90
N LEU A 54 -1.41 8.06 -9.77
CA LEU A 54 -1.46 7.35 -8.49
C LEU A 54 -0.08 7.15 -7.86
N VAL A 55 0.99 7.13 -8.67
CA VAL A 55 2.36 6.84 -8.19
C VAL A 55 2.76 7.70 -6.99
N PRO A 56 2.58 9.04 -6.98
CA PRO A 56 2.97 9.87 -5.83
C PRO A 56 2.22 9.50 -4.55
N ALA A 57 0.92 9.18 -4.66
CA ALA A 57 0.10 8.79 -3.53
C ALA A 57 0.52 7.42 -2.98
N VAL A 58 0.81 6.46 -3.87
CA VAL A 58 1.30 5.12 -3.49
C VAL A 58 2.66 5.19 -2.84
N GLN A 59 3.57 6.00 -3.37
CA GLN A 59 4.90 6.22 -2.79
C GLN A 59 4.79 6.80 -1.38
N LEU A 60 3.93 7.80 -1.18
CA LEU A 60 3.67 8.37 0.15
C LEU A 60 3.14 7.29 1.10
N ALA A 61 2.12 6.54 0.68
CA ALA A 61 1.52 5.48 1.49
C ALA A 61 2.55 4.40 1.89
N TYR A 62 3.37 3.95 0.94
CA TYR A 62 4.43 2.98 1.19
C TYR A 62 5.46 3.52 2.20
N ASN A 63 5.93 4.75 1.99
CA ASN A 63 6.93 5.37 2.85
C ASN A 63 6.44 5.58 4.29
N THR A 64 5.14 5.83 4.49
CA THR A 64 4.54 5.98 5.82
C THR A 64 4.07 4.68 6.45
N SER A 65 3.94 3.60 5.67
CA SER A 65 3.47 2.30 6.16
C SER A 65 4.55 1.62 6.98
N GLN A 66 4.18 1.01 8.11
CA GLN A 66 5.10 0.25 8.94
C GLN A 66 5.33 -1.14 8.33
N ASN A 67 6.59 -1.54 8.22
CA ASN A 67 6.91 -2.92 7.87
C ASN A 67 6.68 -3.82 9.08
N PHE A 68 6.06 -4.97 8.87
CA PHE A 68 5.71 -5.94 9.91
C PHE A 68 6.93 -6.42 10.72
N ILE A 69 8.07 -6.67 10.07
CA ILE A 69 9.25 -7.25 10.74
C ILE A 69 9.96 -6.19 11.59
N THR A 70 10.13 -4.99 11.05
CA THR A 70 10.93 -3.94 11.69
C THR A 70 10.11 -3.01 12.58
N GLY A 71 8.78 -3.01 12.44
CA GLY A 71 7.87 -2.08 13.13
C GLY A 71 8.09 -0.61 12.76
N LYS A 72 8.92 -0.33 11.75
CA LYS A 72 9.30 1.03 11.33
C LYS A 72 8.86 1.27 9.88
N SER A 73 8.51 2.52 9.59
CA SER A 73 8.21 2.95 8.23
C SER A 73 9.49 3.39 7.49
N PRO A 74 9.57 3.24 6.17
CA PRO A 74 10.73 3.68 5.39
C PRO A 74 11.09 5.15 5.63
N SER A 75 10.13 6.07 5.69
CA SER A 75 10.42 7.49 5.95
C SER A 75 11.03 7.73 7.33
N LEU A 76 10.64 6.95 8.33
CA LEU A 76 11.23 7.05 9.66
C LEU A 76 12.68 6.56 9.66
N VAL A 77 12.98 5.49 8.91
CA VAL A 77 14.34 4.94 8.80
C VAL A 77 15.27 5.85 7.99
N GLU A 78 14.78 6.40 6.87
CA GLU A 78 15.58 7.21 5.96
C GLU A 78 15.74 8.66 6.43
N LYS A 79 14.65 9.27 6.92
CA LYS A 79 14.60 10.72 7.22
C LYS A 79 14.54 11.00 8.72
N GLY A 80 14.24 10.00 9.56
CA GLY A 80 14.05 10.18 10.99
C GLY A 80 12.66 10.72 11.39
N TRP A 81 11.75 10.96 10.44
CA TRP A 81 10.41 11.46 10.71
C TRP A 81 9.39 10.99 9.65
N ASN A 82 8.11 10.96 10.04
CA ASN A 82 7.00 10.68 9.14
C ASN A 82 6.20 11.95 8.86
N PRO A 83 5.79 12.21 7.61
CA PRO A 83 4.91 13.31 7.30
C PRO A 83 3.53 13.11 7.93
N LEU A 84 2.92 14.22 8.34
CA LEU A 84 1.53 14.23 8.80
C LEU A 84 0.61 13.96 7.61
N LEU A 85 -0.21 12.93 7.72
CA LEU A 85 -1.17 12.56 6.69
C LEU A 85 -2.51 13.25 6.92
N PRO A 86 -3.34 13.43 5.87
CA PRO A 86 -4.69 13.96 6.02
C PRO A 86 -5.55 13.18 7.04
N VAL A 87 -5.31 11.88 7.19
CA VAL A 87 -5.97 11.01 8.18
C VAL A 87 -5.59 11.35 9.63
N ASP A 88 -4.38 11.90 9.86
CA ASP A 88 -3.89 12.30 11.18
C ASP A 88 -4.51 13.62 11.64
N HIS A 89 -5.08 14.39 10.71
CA HIS A 89 -5.81 15.61 10.98
C HIS A 89 -7.31 15.39 10.79
N PRO A 90 -8.03 14.87 11.81
CA PRO A 90 -9.47 14.71 11.75
C PRO A 90 -10.16 16.08 11.85
N LYS A 91 -10.13 16.87 10.78
CA LYS A 91 -11.08 17.98 10.63
C LYS A 91 -12.44 17.36 10.31
N LYS A 92 -13.20 17.03 11.35
CA LYS A 92 -14.55 16.42 11.28
C LYS A 92 -15.56 17.25 10.47
N ASN A 93 -15.28 18.54 10.23
CA ASN A 93 -16.17 19.49 9.57
C ASN A 93 -15.49 20.18 8.36
N LEU A 94 -14.89 19.40 7.45
CA LEU A 94 -14.43 19.98 6.17
C LEU A 94 -15.63 20.23 5.27
N LEU A 95 -15.76 21.46 4.76
CA LEU A 95 -16.67 21.76 3.66
C LEU A 95 -16.29 20.87 2.48
N THR A 96 -17.27 20.19 1.89
CA THR A 96 -17.05 19.43 0.67
C THR A 96 -16.89 20.41 -0.50
N ILE A 97 -15.65 20.79 -0.79
CA ILE A 97 -15.34 21.84 -1.79
C ILE A 97 -15.54 21.32 -3.22
N HIS A 98 -15.35 20.02 -3.46
CA HIS A 98 -15.43 19.44 -4.80
C HIS A 98 -16.16 18.08 -4.79
N PRO A 99 -17.07 17.80 -5.75
CA PRO A 99 -17.77 16.52 -5.85
C PRO A 99 -16.80 15.33 -5.93
N THR A 100 -15.69 15.48 -6.66
CA THR A 100 -14.67 14.41 -6.77
C THR A 100 -14.03 14.03 -5.44
N ALA A 101 -13.77 15.02 -4.58
CA ALA A 101 -13.20 14.74 -3.27
C ALA A 101 -14.19 13.96 -2.38
N LYS A 102 -15.49 14.23 -2.51
CA LYS A 102 -16.54 13.54 -1.77
C LYS A 102 -16.59 12.06 -2.11
N GLU A 103 -16.69 11.73 -3.38
CA GLU A 103 -16.84 10.33 -3.79
C GLU A 103 -15.53 9.56 -3.60
N PHE A 104 -14.36 10.22 -3.73
CA PHE A 104 -13.09 9.62 -3.33
C PHE A 104 -13.08 9.23 -1.84
N CYS A 105 -13.58 10.11 -0.96
CA CYS A 105 -13.75 9.77 0.45
C CYS A 105 -14.71 8.60 0.66
N ASP A 106 -15.81 8.53 -0.09
CA ASP A 106 -16.78 7.44 0.00
C ASP A 106 -16.22 6.12 -0.53
N MET A 107 -15.45 6.15 -1.63
CA MET A 107 -14.66 5.03 -2.14
C MET A 107 -13.67 4.55 -1.08
N TRP A 108 -12.93 5.47 -0.47
CA TRP A 108 -11.96 5.17 0.58
C TRP A 108 -12.60 4.48 1.79
N LYS A 109 -13.75 4.98 2.26
CA LYS A 109 -14.50 4.35 3.36
C LYS A 109 -14.92 2.93 3.03
N LYS A 110 -15.51 2.72 1.85
CA LYS A 110 -15.91 1.38 1.41
C LYS A 110 -14.71 0.44 1.28
N ALA A 111 -13.60 0.91 0.73
CA ALA A 111 -12.37 0.13 0.65
C ALA A 111 -11.86 -0.24 2.06
N TRP A 112 -11.92 0.69 3.01
CA TRP A 112 -11.56 0.46 4.41
C TRP A 112 -12.46 -0.60 5.08
N ASP A 113 -13.78 -0.47 4.95
CA ASP A 113 -14.75 -1.43 5.49
C ASP A 113 -14.51 -2.84 4.93
N THR A 114 -14.20 -2.95 3.63
CA THR A 114 -13.86 -4.25 3.02
C THR A 114 -12.53 -4.81 3.53
N ALA A 115 -11.57 -3.96 3.88
CA ALA A 115 -10.30 -4.39 4.47
C ALA A 115 -10.50 -4.90 5.90
N GLU A 116 -11.27 -4.19 6.73
CA GLU A 116 -11.64 -4.65 8.07
C GLU A 116 -12.43 -5.97 8.03
N ALA A 117 -13.37 -6.10 7.09
CA ALA A 117 -14.12 -7.34 6.89
C ALA A 117 -13.21 -8.52 6.51
N LYS A 118 -12.17 -8.29 5.69
CA LYS A 118 -11.17 -9.32 5.35
C LYS A 118 -10.33 -9.72 6.56
N GLU A 119 -9.89 -8.75 7.36
CA GLU A 119 -9.12 -9.01 8.58
C GLU A 119 -9.96 -9.79 9.60
N TYR A 120 -11.22 -9.40 9.79
CA TYR A 120 -12.17 -10.13 10.63
C TYR A 120 -12.38 -11.58 10.17
N ASN A 121 -12.57 -11.78 8.86
CA ASN A 121 -12.73 -13.12 8.28
C ASN A 121 -11.48 -13.97 8.46
N LYS A 122 -10.28 -13.40 8.32
CA LYS A 122 -9.01 -14.08 8.58
C LYS A 122 -8.91 -14.51 10.04
N GLN A 123 -9.13 -13.60 10.99
CA GLN A 123 -9.08 -13.92 12.43
C GLN A 123 -10.11 -14.99 12.82
N ARG A 124 -11.28 -14.99 12.19
CA ARG A 124 -12.29 -16.04 12.38
C ARG A 124 -11.81 -17.39 11.85
N TRP A 125 -11.23 -17.40 10.65
CA TRP A 125 -10.70 -18.61 10.01
C TRP A 125 -9.57 -19.22 10.82
N ASP A 126 -8.61 -18.39 11.26
CA ASP A 126 -7.45 -18.81 12.06
C ASP A 126 -7.87 -19.40 13.42
N LYS A 127 -8.97 -18.92 14.01
CA LYS A 127 -9.54 -19.49 15.25
C LYS A 127 -10.20 -20.85 15.06
N SER A 128 -10.77 -21.11 13.88
CA SER A 128 -11.48 -22.37 13.59
C SER A 128 -10.61 -23.41 12.91
N HIS A 129 -9.48 -23.02 12.32
CA HIS A 129 -8.53 -23.90 11.64
C HIS A 129 -7.29 -24.12 12.51
N MET A 130 -7.28 -25.23 13.25
CA MET A 130 -6.04 -25.81 13.77
C MET A 130 -5.34 -26.56 12.63
N GLU A 131 -4.07 -26.23 12.36
CA GLU A 131 -3.25 -27.03 11.47
C GLU A 131 -3.11 -28.46 12.05
N PRO A 132 -3.34 -29.51 11.23
CA PRO A 132 -3.13 -30.88 11.69
C PRO A 132 -1.65 -31.10 12.01
N ASP A 133 -1.38 -31.60 13.22
CA ASP A 133 -0.03 -31.95 13.68
C ASP A 133 0.49 -33.17 12.90
N PHE A 134 1.23 -32.92 11.83
CA PHE A 134 1.91 -33.97 11.08
C PHE A 134 3.21 -34.34 11.81
N LYS A 135 3.19 -35.50 12.47
CA LYS A 135 4.43 -36.15 12.93
C LYS A 135 5.16 -36.69 11.70
N GLU A 136 6.28 -36.08 11.34
CA GLU A 136 7.22 -36.68 10.40
C GLU A 136 7.65 -38.05 10.95
N GLY A 137 7.43 -39.09 10.14
CA GLY A 137 7.72 -40.47 10.52
C GLY A 137 9.23 -40.71 10.67
N ASN A 138 9.58 -41.47 11.71
CA ASN A 138 10.94 -41.98 11.98
C ASN A 138 11.52 -42.80 10.82
#